data_AF-A0A0F9LY97-F1
#
_entry.id   AF-A0A0F9LY97-F1
#
_cell.length_a   1.000
_cell.length_b   1.000
_cell.length_c   1.000
_cell.angle_alpha   90.00
_cell.angle_beta   90.00
_cell.angle_gamma   90.00
#
_symmetry.space_group_name_H-M   'P 1'
#
loop_
_entity.id
_entity.type
_entity.pdbx_description
1 polymer ?
#
loop_
_entity_poly.entity_id
_entity_poly.type
_entity_poly.pdbx_seq_one_letter_code
_entity_poly.pdbx_strand_id
1 'polypeptide(L)'
;MMNLVVNIVQIMIVVAIIYPGYYLWDMSRVEHLCQSIEINTHVDALKALVNEANLDLDINEVDSELTSNGKWQANVAARSSLSGYQCHIEGYAGKVASAVIIEQ
;
A
#
# COMPACT_ATOMS: atom_id res chain seq x y z
N MET A 1 34.81 17.12 15.16
CA MET A 1 33.57 17.83 14.80
C MET A 1 33.42 17.98 13.28
N MET A 2 34.44 18.46 12.55
CA MET A 2 34.39 18.63 11.08
C MET A 2 34.12 17.33 10.29
N ASN A 3 34.74 16.21 10.70
CA ASN A 3 34.52 14.91 10.05
C ASN A 3 33.08 14.39 10.18
N LEU A 4 32.35 14.79 11.23
CA LEU A 4 30.99 14.32 11.47
C LEU A 4 30.00 15.03 10.53
N VAL A 5 30.20 16.32 10.29
CA VAL A 5 29.39 17.09 9.32
C VAL A 5 29.60 16.57 7.90
N VAL A 6 30.86 16.34 7.51
CA VAL A 6 31.18 15.80 6.17
C VAL A 6 30.56 14.41 5.97
N ASN A 7 30.60 13.55 7.00
CA ASN A 7 29.98 12.23 6.93
C ASN A 7 28.46 12.31 6.80
N ILE A 8 27.80 13.18 7.57
CA ILE A 8 26.34 13.36 7.47
C ILE A 8 25.94 13.85 6.09
N VAL A 9 26.67 14.82 5.53
CA VAL A 9 26.40 15.33 4.18
C VAL A 9 26.57 14.23 3.13
N GLN A 10 27.62 13.40 3.25
CA GLN A 10 27.80 12.26 2.35
C GLN A 10 26.65 11.25 2.45
N ILE A 11 26.19 10.92 3.65
CA ILE A 11 25.05 10.02 3.86
C ILE A 11 23.77 10.63 3.26
N MET A 12 23.51 11.93 3.46
CA MET A 12 22.38 12.63 2.85
C MET A 12 22.40 12.56 1.33
N ILE A 13 23.56 12.72 0.70
CA ILE A 13 23.69 12.63 -0.76
C ILE A 13 23.37 11.21 -1.24
N VAL A 14 23.89 10.19 -0.56
CA VAL A 14 23.60 8.79 -0.90
C VAL A 14 22.11 8.50 -0.76
N VAL A 15 21.46 8.94 0.31
CA VAL A 15 20.02 8.81 0.50
C VAL A 15 19.26 9.54 -0.60
N ALA A 16 19.65 10.77 -0.95
CA ALA A 16 19.00 11.55 -1.99
C ALA A 16 19.05 10.90 -3.39
N ILE A 17 20.08 10.09 -3.67
CA ILE A 17 20.21 9.35 -4.92
C ILE A 17 19.37 8.06 -4.89
N ILE A 18 19.33 7.36 -3.75
CA ILE A 18 18.67 6.06 -3.61
C ILE A 18 17.15 6.22 -3.40
N TYR A 19 16.74 7.26 -2.69
CA TYR A 19 15.35 7.49 -2.30
C TYR A 19 14.37 7.55 -3.48
N PRO A 20 14.64 8.26 -4.60
CA PRO A 20 13.75 8.28 -5.74
C PRO A 20 13.50 6.89 -6.34
N GLY A 21 14.54 6.04 -6.36
CA GLY A 21 14.41 4.66 -6.84
C GLY A 21 13.49 3.82 -5.96
N TYR A 22 13.64 3.93 -4.63
CA TYR A 22 12.74 3.26 -3.68
C TYR A 22 11.31 3.78 -3.80
N TYR A 23 11.13 5.09 -3.96
CA TYR A 23 9.82 5.71 -4.12
C TYR A 23 9.06 5.17 -5.34
N LEU A 24 9.72 5.13 -6.50
CA LEU A 24 9.13 4.57 -7.71
C LEU A 24 8.86 3.06 -7.57
N TRP A 25 9.75 2.34 -6.91
CA TRP A 25 9.58 0.91 -6.65
C TRP A 25 8.34 0.63 -5.80
N ASP A 26 8.15 1.37 -4.71
CA ASP A 26 6.98 1.25 -3.84
C ASP A 26 5.67 1.60 -4.58
N MET A 27 5.66 2.68 -5.37
CA MET A 27 4.50 3.05 -6.19
C MET A 27 4.12 1.96 -7.19
N SER A 28 5.10 1.46 -7.95
CA SER A 28 4.85 0.44 -8.97
C SER A 28 4.25 -0.84 -8.37
N ARG A 29 4.67 -1.24 -7.16
CA ARG A 29 4.12 -2.43 -6.48
C ARG A 29 2.66 -2.23 -6.07
N VAL A 30 2.34 -1.07 -5.52
CA VAL A 30 0.95 -0.72 -5.17
C VAL A 30 0.08 -0.65 -6.42
N GLU A 31 0.57 0.00 -7.49
CA GLU A 31 -0.13 0.12 -8.76
C GLU A 31 -0.39 -1.24 -9.41
N HIS A 32 0.63 -2.09 -9.51
CA HIS A 32 0.50 -3.44 -10.06
C HIS A 32 -0.50 -4.30 -9.28
N LEU A 33 -0.48 -4.23 -7.95
CA LEU A 33 -1.46 -4.93 -7.13
C LEU A 33 -2.86 -4.36 -7.35
N CYS A 34 -3.03 -3.04 -7.34
CA CYS A 34 -4.33 -2.38 -7.51
C CYS A 34 -4.97 -2.74 -8.85
N GLN A 35 -4.17 -2.78 -9.92
CA GLN A 35 -4.62 -3.18 -11.27
C GLN A 35 -4.91 -4.69 -11.37
N SER A 36 -4.23 -5.52 -10.57
CA SER A 36 -4.43 -6.97 -10.56
C SER A 36 -5.64 -7.42 -9.73
N ILE A 37 -6.21 -6.55 -8.90
CA ILE A 37 -7.40 -6.88 -8.12
C ILE A 37 -8.62 -6.95 -9.03
N GLU A 38 -9.12 -8.17 -9.24
CA GLU A 38 -10.36 -8.38 -9.98
C GLU A 38 -11.59 -8.16 -9.08
N ILE A 39 -12.66 -7.63 -9.68
CA ILE A 39 -13.97 -7.54 -9.04
C ILE A 39 -14.44 -8.96 -8.67
N ASN A 40 -15.04 -9.12 -7.49
CA ASN A 40 -15.43 -10.40 -6.86
C ASN A 40 -14.30 -11.23 -6.24
N THR A 41 -13.06 -10.72 -6.19
CA THR A 41 -11.98 -11.36 -5.42
C THR A 41 -12.38 -11.49 -3.96
N HIS A 42 -12.20 -12.67 -3.36
CA HIS A 42 -12.52 -12.89 -1.94
C HIS A 42 -11.50 -12.17 -1.04
N VAL A 43 -11.91 -11.68 0.12
CA VAL A 43 -11.05 -10.98 1.09
C VAL A 43 -9.83 -11.82 1.49
N ASP A 44 -9.97 -13.15 1.61
CA ASP A 44 -8.83 -14.02 1.93
C ASP A 44 -7.81 -14.11 0.80
N ALA A 45 -8.28 -14.13 -0.45
CA ALA A 45 -7.41 -14.09 -1.63
C ALA A 45 -6.72 -12.72 -1.75
N LEU A 46 -7.44 -11.64 -1.44
CA LEU A 46 -6.87 -10.29 -1.37
C LEU A 46 -5.76 -10.21 -0.32
N LYS A 47 -6.00 -10.73 0.89
CA LYS A 47 -4.98 -10.78 1.96
C LYS A 47 -3.74 -11.56 1.53
N ALA A 48 -3.92 -12.67 0.81
CA ALA A 48 -2.79 -13.43 0.26
C ALA A 48 -2.00 -12.60 -0.77
N LEU A 49 -2.68 -11.96 -1.72
CA LEU A 49 -2.04 -11.11 -2.73
C LEU A 49 -1.26 -9.94 -2.11
N VAL A 50 -1.82 -9.29 -1.08
CA VAL A 50 -1.15 -8.18 -0.40
C VAL A 50 0.09 -8.65 0.36
N ASN A 51 0.02 -9.82 1.00
CA ASN A 51 1.15 -10.42 1.71
C ASN A 51 2.26 -10.87 0.75
N GLU A 52 1.91 -11.50 -0.38
CA GLU A 52 2.85 -11.87 -1.44
C GLU A 52 3.52 -10.64 -2.05
N ALA A 53 2.74 -9.58 -2.27
CA ALA A 53 3.24 -8.30 -2.71
C ALA A 53 4.03 -7.57 -1.63
N ASN A 54 4.14 -8.08 -0.40
CA ASN A 54 4.81 -7.48 0.77
C ASN A 54 4.43 -5.99 0.94
N LEU A 55 3.13 -5.73 0.82
CA LEU A 55 2.47 -4.46 1.09
C LEU A 55 1.69 -4.56 2.41
N ASP A 56 1.28 -3.42 2.95
CA ASP A 56 0.48 -3.34 4.17
C ASP A 56 -1.00 -3.20 3.81
N LEU A 57 -1.87 -3.92 4.53
CA LEU A 57 -3.32 -3.88 4.34
C LEU A 57 -3.97 -3.32 5.61
N ASP A 58 -4.50 -2.11 5.50
CA ASP A 58 -5.29 -1.48 6.54
C ASP A 58 -6.78 -1.67 6.22
N ILE A 59 -7.44 -2.59 6.91
CA ILE A 59 -8.89 -2.85 6.72
C ILE A 59 -9.66 -2.02 7.73
N ASN A 60 -10.39 -1.02 7.24
CA ASN A 60 -11.35 -0.26 8.03
C ASN A 60 -12.73 -0.93 7.89
N GLU A 61 -13.11 -1.69 8.92
CA GLU A 61 -14.47 -2.24 9.06
C GLU A 61 -15.46 -1.12 9.36
N VAL A 62 -15.87 -0.38 8.33
CA VAL A 62 -17.04 0.50 8.43
C VAL A 62 -18.27 -0.40 8.39
N ASP A 63 -18.85 -0.67 9.57
CA ASP A 63 -20.01 -1.53 9.84
C ASP A 63 -19.75 -3.05 10.03
N SER A 64 -18.86 -3.34 11.00
CA SER A 64 -18.93 -4.41 12.04
C SER A 64 -19.36 -5.86 11.73
N GLU A 65 -19.68 -6.25 10.50
CA GLU A 65 -19.97 -7.64 10.14
C GLU A 65 -19.43 -7.94 8.73
N LEU A 66 -18.10 -8.17 8.67
CA LEU A 66 -17.41 -8.77 7.52
C LEU A 66 -18.05 -10.10 7.07
N THR A 67 -18.94 -10.67 7.89
CA THR A 67 -19.57 -11.99 7.74
C THR A 67 -21.07 -11.99 7.42
N SER A 68 -21.82 -10.88 7.46
CA SER A 68 -23.30 -10.96 7.36
C SER A 68 -23.93 -10.28 6.14
N ASN A 69 -23.52 -9.06 5.74
CA ASN A 69 -23.96 -8.37 4.50
C ASN A 69 -23.33 -6.95 4.32
N GLY A 70 -22.30 -6.61 5.10
CA GLY A 70 -21.80 -5.23 5.23
C GLY A 70 -20.90 -4.75 4.10
N LYS A 71 -20.80 -3.42 3.96
CA LYS A 71 -19.74 -2.76 3.18
C LYS A 71 -18.45 -2.82 3.99
N TRP A 72 -17.31 -2.88 3.32
CA TRP A 72 -16.01 -2.70 3.97
C TRP A 72 -15.11 -1.88 3.06
N GLN A 73 -14.15 -1.22 3.68
CA GLN A 73 -13.13 -0.45 2.99
C GLN A 73 -11.76 -0.89 3.47
N ALA A 74 -10.79 -0.93 2.57
CA ALA A 74 -9.41 -1.21 2.92
C ALA A 74 -8.48 -0.32 2.13
N ASN A 75 -7.32 -0.03 2.69
CA ASN A 75 -6.24 0.67 2.02
C ASN A 75 -5.04 -0.26 1.95
N VAL A 76 -4.48 -0.41 0.76
CA VAL A 76 -3.20 -1.08 0.56
C VAL A 76 -2.15 -0.04 0.27
N ALA A 77 -1.11 -0.01 1.10
CA ALA A 77 0.01 0.91 0.93
C ALA A 77 1.34 0.15 1.00
N ALA A 78 2.41 0.77 0.50
CA ALA A 78 3.75 0.29 0.79
C ALA A 78 4.00 0.37 2.31
N ARG A 79 4.66 -0.64 2.89
CA ARG A 79 5.02 -0.64 4.33
C ARG A 79 5.83 0.58 4.75
N SER A 80 6.58 1.16 3.82
CA SER A 80 7.35 2.37 4.06
C SER A 80 6.43 3.58 4.26
N SER A 81 5.20 3.57 3.73
CA SER A 81 4.18 4.64 3.77
C SER A 81 4.68 6.03 3.35
N LEU A 82 5.89 6.12 2.77
CA LEU A 82 6.58 7.38 2.50
C LEU A 82 5.97 8.17 1.35
N SER A 83 5.16 7.53 0.51
CA SER A 83 4.64 8.12 -0.73
C SER A 83 3.22 8.66 -0.66
N GLY A 84 2.46 8.39 0.42
CA GLY A 84 1.02 8.69 0.44
C GLY A 84 0.21 7.97 -0.65
N TYR A 85 0.85 7.05 -1.39
CA TYR A 85 0.30 6.35 -2.53
C TYR A 85 -0.32 5.03 -2.07
N GLN A 86 -1.63 4.92 -2.23
CA GLN A 86 -2.41 3.81 -1.70
C GLN A 86 -3.46 3.34 -2.69
N CYS A 87 -3.75 2.04 -2.67
CA CYS A 87 -4.90 1.46 -3.35
C CYS A 87 -6.05 1.37 -2.36
N HIS A 88 -7.08 2.17 -2.58
CA HIS A 88 -8.32 2.11 -1.84
C HIS A 88 -9.23 1.05 -2.44
N ILE A 89 -9.66 0.12 -1.60
CA ILE A 89 -10.46 -1.04 -1.98
C ILE A 89 -11.78 -0.93 -1.25
N GLU A 90 -12.86 -1.01 -2.01
CA GLU A 90 -14.21 -1.12 -1.47
C GLU A 90 -14.76 -2.51 -1.77
N GLY A 91 -15.44 -3.09 -0.80
CA GLY A 91 -16.07 -4.39 -0.97
C GLY A 91 -17.40 -4.50 -0.25
N TYR A 92 -18.10 -5.57 -0.60
CA TYR A 92 -19.39 -5.93 -0.05
C TYR A 92 -19.35 -7.41 0.34
N ALA A 93 -19.76 -7.70 1.57
CA ALA A 93 -19.57 -9.01 2.18
C ALA A 93 -18.10 -9.47 2.05
N GLY A 94 -17.82 -10.74 1.82
CA GLY A 94 -16.45 -11.23 1.67
C GLY A 94 -15.75 -10.87 0.35
N LYS A 95 -16.25 -9.96 -0.49
CA LYS A 95 -15.76 -9.74 -1.86
C LYS A 95 -15.42 -8.30 -2.19
N VAL A 96 -14.40 -8.12 -3.03
CA VAL A 96 -14.03 -6.83 -3.62
C VAL A 96 -15.07 -6.38 -4.64
N ALA A 97 -15.46 -5.12 -4.58
CA ALA A 97 -16.34 -4.48 -5.55
C ALA A 97 -15.62 -3.41 -6.38
N SER A 98 -14.65 -2.70 -5.80
CA SER A 98 -13.88 -1.66 -6.47
C SER A 98 -12.47 -1.56 -5.89
N ALA A 99 -11.51 -1.21 -6.72
CA ALA A 99 -10.15 -0.89 -6.32
C ALA A 99 -9.68 0.33 -7.12
N VAL A 100 -9.28 1.39 -6.43
CA VAL A 100 -8.85 2.66 -7.03
C VAL A 100 -7.61 3.19 -6.34
N ILE A 101 -6.71 3.78 -7.13
CA ILE A 101 -5.51 4.40 -6.60
C ILE A 101 -5.87 5.79 -6.08
N ILE A 102 -5.39 6.12 -4.88
CA ILE A 102 -5.52 7.42 -4.25
C ILE A 102 -4.12 7.93 -3.92
N GLU A 103 -3.85 9.17 -4.27
CA GLU A 103 -2.63 9.91 -3.93
C GLU A 103 -2.99 10.98 -2.90
N GLN A 104 -2.30 11.00 -1.75
CA GLN A 104 -2.48 12.02 -0.71
C GLN A 104 -1.41 13.11 -0.75
#